data_AF-A0A2A3N1B5-F1
#
_entry.id   AF-A0A2A3N1B5-F1
#
_cell.length_a   1.000
_cell.length_b   1.000
_cell.length_c   1.000
_cell.angle_alpha   90.00
_cell.angle_beta   90.00
_cell.angle_gamma   90.00
#
_symmetry.space_group_name_H-M   'P 1'
#
loop_
_entity.id
_entity.type
_entity.pdbx_description
1 polymer ?
#
loop_
_entity_poly.entity_id
_entity_poly.type
_entity_poly.pdbx_seq_one_letter_code
_entity_poly.pdbx_strand_id
1 'polypeptide(L)'
;MTEVIDATAGKIRSLPIQPKLADLLKDCASHCGIDVVRVISGGQAAKGTAGRRTGSTRHDLGWAADLQLEIDGRSLSFVKSADLPFFEAFVSYASQSGATGIGAGVDYMGPLTIHVGYGAEAVWGAGGKLGTAPKWLRDAFAKGRARRGQALAPLDTPLRSGPAMPSSTAHIVVARGGLNVRAGPSTEAPIVGKLAAGMHVWCDPLERTNAWWRIDLQNDGLYDGFVFGAYLAPA
;
A
#
# COMPACT_ATOMS: atom_id res chain seq x y z
N MET A 1 -10.25 -18.71 5.87
CA MET A 1 -10.02 -19.13 4.47
C MET A 1 -9.85 -17.86 3.67
N THR A 2 -8.87 -17.78 2.78
CA THR A 2 -8.64 -16.58 1.96
C THR A 2 -9.63 -16.51 0.80
N GLU A 3 -10.17 -15.32 0.55
CA GLU A 3 -11.18 -15.06 -0.48
C GLU A 3 -10.75 -13.95 -1.46
N VAL A 4 -11.19 -14.07 -2.70
CA VAL A 4 -11.13 -12.99 -3.70
C VAL A 4 -12.56 -12.56 -3.98
N ILE A 5 -12.91 -11.33 -3.60
CA ILE A 5 -14.28 -10.81 -3.70
C ILE A 5 -14.36 -9.81 -4.86
N ASP A 6 -15.30 -10.02 -5.77
CA ASP A 6 -15.67 -9.04 -6.79
C ASP A 6 -16.58 -7.97 -6.17
N ALA A 7 -16.06 -6.75 -6.03
CA ALA A 7 -16.77 -5.57 -5.55
C ALA A 7 -16.95 -4.52 -6.67
N THR A 8 -17.09 -4.97 -7.92
CA THR A 8 -17.11 -4.09 -9.10
C THR A 8 -18.51 -3.74 -9.60
N ALA A 9 -19.56 -4.18 -8.90
CA ALA A 9 -20.95 -3.89 -9.26
C ALA A 9 -21.17 -2.37 -9.45
N GLY A 10 -21.76 -1.99 -10.60
CA GLY A 10 -22.02 -0.61 -10.97
C GLY A 10 -20.81 0.19 -11.48
N LYS A 11 -19.59 -0.35 -11.45
CA LYS A 11 -18.38 0.32 -11.98
C LYS A 11 -18.31 0.24 -13.51
N ILE A 12 -17.46 1.07 -14.12
CA ILE A 12 -17.16 1.00 -15.57
C ILE A 12 -16.42 -0.31 -15.90
N ARG A 13 -15.46 -0.69 -15.04
CA ARG A 13 -14.68 -1.91 -15.13
C ARG A 13 -15.30 -2.97 -14.22
N SER A 14 -16.44 -3.51 -14.64
CA SER A 14 -17.25 -4.46 -13.88
C SER A 14 -17.35 -5.85 -14.50
N LEU A 15 -16.49 -6.16 -15.48
CA LEU A 15 -16.42 -7.52 -16.01
C LEU A 15 -15.54 -8.38 -15.08
N PRO A 16 -15.73 -9.71 -15.06
CA PRO A 16 -14.88 -10.60 -14.29
C PRO A 16 -13.40 -10.46 -14.66
N ILE A 17 -12.53 -10.68 -13.68
CA ILE A 17 -11.12 -10.89 -13.93
C ILE A 17 -10.88 -12.31 -14.49
N GLN A 18 -9.77 -12.49 -15.18
CA GLN A 18 -9.38 -13.80 -15.71
C GLN A 18 -9.16 -14.80 -14.57
N PRO A 19 -9.52 -16.09 -14.75
CA PRO A 19 -9.26 -17.13 -13.74
C PRO A 19 -7.80 -17.18 -13.31
N LYS A 20 -6.86 -17.07 -14.26
CA LYS A 20 -5.42 -16.99 -13.98
C LYS A 20 -5.04 -15.85 -13.03
N LEU A 21 -5.68 -14.67 -13.18
CA LEU A 21 -5.43 -13.55 -12.27
C LEU A 21 -6.09 -13.82 -10.92
N ALA A 22 -7.31 -14.35 -10.88
CA ALA A 22 -7.98 -14.70 -9.64
C ALA A 22 -7.18 -15.72 -8.81
N ASP A 23 -6.64 -16.76 -9.45
CA ASP A 23 -5.80 -17.77 -8.82
C ASP A 23 -4.52 -17.15 -8.25
N LEU A 24 -3.82 -16.30 -9.05
CA LEU A 24 -2.64 -15.57 -8.57
C LEU A 24 -2.96 -14.73 -7.33
N LEU A 25 -4.06 -13.98 -7.34
CA LEU A 25 -4.44 -13.13 -6.21
C LEU A 25 -4.78 -13.95 -4.96
N LYS A 26 -5.47 -15.08 -5.13
CA LYS A 26 -5.80 -16.00 -4.04
C LYS A 26 -4.56 -16.64 -3.43
N ASP A 27 -3.61 -17.05 -4.27
CA ASP A 27 -2.34 -17.62 -3.83
C ASP A 27 -1.50 -16.58 -3.08
N CYS A 28 -1.40 -15.36 -3.61
CA CYS A 28 -0.73 -14.24 -2.93
C CYS A 28 -1.33 -14.03 -1.54
N ALA A 29 -2.65 -13.94 -1.45
CA ALA A 29 -3.32 -13.66 -0.19
C ALA A 29 -3.17 -14.80 0.82
N SER A 30 -3.22 -16.05 0.36
CA SER A 30 -2.99 -17.23 1.22
C SER A 30 -1.56 -17.24 1.79
N HIS A 31 -0.56 -16.90 0.97
CA HIS A 31 0.83 -16.87 1.41
C HIS A 31 1.17 -15.65 2.27
N CYS A 32 0.48 -14.53 2.08
CA CYS A 32 0.78 -13.29 2.81
C CYS A 32 -0.09 -13.11 4.06
N GLY A 33 -0.94 -14.09 4.40
CA GLY A 33 -1.87 -13.95 5.50
C GLY A 33 -2.85 -12.79 5.28
N ILE A 34 -3.41 -12.66 4.09
CA ILE A 34 -4.53 -11.76 3.77
C ILE A 34 -5.84 -12.56 3.77
N ASP A 35 -6.89 -12.03 4.42
CA ASP A 35 -8.20 -12.70 4.45
C ASP A 35 -8.96 -12.48 3.16
N VAL A 36 -8.99 -11.23 2.68
CA VAL A 36 -9.75 -10.85 1.50
C VAL A 36 -8.90 -10.01 0.55
N VAL A 37 -8.90 -10.40 -0.73
CA VAL A 37 -8.55 -9.51 -1.84
C VAL A 37 -9.84 -8.97 -2.43
N ARG A 38 -10.15 -7.70 -2.15
CA ARG A 38 -11.34 -7.04 -2.68
C ARG A 38 -11.02 -6.38 -4.01
N VAL A 39 -11.57 -6.89 -5.10
CA VAL A 39 -11.45 -6.31 -6.43
C VAL A 39 -12.43 -5.16 -6.57
N ILE A 40 -11.93 -3.92 -6.53
CA ILE A 40 -12.77 -2.71 -6.64
C ILE A 40 -12.90 -2.20 -8.08
N SER A 41 -12.05 -2.70 -8.98
CA SER A 41 -12.13 -2.46 -10.42
C SER A 41 -11.59 -3.67 -11.18
N GLY A 42 -12.45 -4.36 -11.92
CA GLY A 42 -12.16 -5.62 -12.60
C GLY A 42 -11.84 -5.45 -14.07
N GLY A 43 -12.32 -6.38 -14.90
CA GLY A 43 -12.17 -6.35 -16.34
C GLY A 43 -13.05 -5.30 -17.04
N GLN A 44 -12.71 -5.05 -18.31
CA GLN A 44 -13.50 -4.23 -19.22
C GLN A 44 -13.49 -4.77 -20.64
N ALA A 45 -14.31 -4.19 -21.51
CA ALA A 45 -14.35 -4.57 -22.92
C ALA A 45 -13.03 -4.24 -23.62
N ALA A 46 -12.63 -5.10 -24.57
CA ALA A 46 -11.42 -4.89 -25.35
C ALA A 46 -11.47 -3.60 -26.17
N LYS A 47 -10.32 -2.91 -26.28
CA LYS A 47 -10.17 -1.73 -27.14
C LYS A 47 -10.56 -2.07 -28.58
N GLY A 48 -11.35 -1.20 -29.19
CA GLY A 48 -11.89 -1.40 -30.54
C GLY A 48 -13.23 -2.15 -30.58
N THR A 49 -13.78 -2.55 -29.43
CA THR A 49 -15.15 -3.10 -29.33
C THR A 49 -16.14 -2.04 -28.85
N ALA A 50 -17.43 -2.30 -29.05
CA ALA A 50 -18.51 -1.42 -28.60
C ALA A 50 -18.79 -1.49 -27.08
N GLY A 51 -18.06 -2.33 -26.33
CA GLY A 51 -18.31 -2.55 -24.92
C GLY A 51 -17.78 -1.43 -24.00
N ARG A 52 -18.33 -1.37 -22.78
CA ARG A 52 -17.97 -0.37 -21.76
C ARG A 52 -16.51 -0.53 -21.32
N ARG A 53 -15.75 0.57 -21.35
CA ARG A 53 -14.32 0.62 -20.99
C ARG A 53 -13.87 2.02 -20.59
N THR A 54 -12.73 2.10 -19.91
CA THR A 54 -12.04 3.36 -19.60
C THR A 54 -10.52 3.15 -19.49
N GLY A 55 -9.76 4.21 -19.76
CA GLY A 55 -8.31 4.20 -19.59
C GLY A 55 -7.56 3.10 -20.36
N SER A 56 -6.59 2.52 -19.66
CA SER A 56 -5.60 1.56 -20.19
C SER A 56 -6.23 0.26 -20.72
N THR A 57 -5.55 -0.38 -21.66
CA THR A 57 -5.90 -1.73 -22.14
C THR A 57 -5.55 -2.84 -21.15
N ARG A 58 -4.87 -2.55 -20.04
CA ARG A 58 -4.49 -3.58 -19.04
C ARG A 58 -5.68 -4.31 -18.42
N HIS A 59 -6.82 -3.64 -18.28
CA HIS A 59 -8.05 -4.25 -17.76
C HIS A 59 -8.88 -4.94 -18.85
N ASP A 60 -8.53 -4.78 -20.11
CA ASP A 60 -9.28 -5.38 -21.21
C ASP A 60 -9.32 -6.90 -20.98
N LEU A 61 -10.51 -7.48 -21.09
CA LEU A 61 -10.76 -8.91 -20.91
C LEU A 61 -10.35 -9.46 -19.52
N GLY A 62 -10.22 -8.61 -18.50
CA GLY A 62 -9.98 -9.06 -17.12
C GLY A 62 -8.54 -9.40 -16.77
N TRP A 63 -7.56 -8.92 -17.55
CA TRP A 63 -6.13 -9.21 -17.31
C TRP A 63 -5.48 -8.37 -16.21
N ALA A 64 -6.21 -7.46 -15.57
CA ALA A 64 -5.78 -6.69 -14.43
C ALA A 64 -6.94 -6.33 -13.49
N ALA A 65 -6.58 -6.02 -12.24
CA ALA A 65 -7.49 -5.59 -11.20
C ALA A 65 -6.89 -4.42 -10.42
N ASP A 66 -7.75 -3.49 -9.99
CA ASP A 66 -7.42 -2.59 -8.89
C ASP A 66 -8.08 -3.18 -7.62
N LEU A 67 -7.30 -3.37 -6.57
CA LEU A 67 -7.67 -4.18 -5.42
C LEU A 67 -7.25 -3.57 -4.08
N GLN A 68 -7.95 -3.97 -3.03
CA GLN A 68 -7.67 -3.67 -1.64
C GLN A 68 -7.44 -4.98 -0.88
N LEU A 69 -6.54 -4.95 0.10
CA LEU A 69 -6.21 -6.10 0.94
C LEU A 69 -6.92 -5.93 2.30
N GLU A 70 -7.53 -6.98 2.84
CA GLU A 70 -8.19 -6.93 4.15
C GLU A 70 -7.71 -8.02 5.08
N ILE A 71 -7.58 -7.67 6.36
CA ILE A 71 -7.34 -8.58 7.48
C ILE A 71 -8.35 -8.24 8.57
N ASP A 72 -8.98 -9.25 9.17
CA ASP A 72 -9.97 -9.09 10.24
C ASP A 72 -11.10 -8.10 9.90
N GLY A 73 -11.54 -8.11 8.63
CA GLY A 73 -12.60 -7.22 8.12
C GLY A 73 -12.20 -5.76 7.91
N ARG A 74 -10.91 -5.42 8.09
CA ARG A 74 -10.36 -4.07 7.91
C ARG A 74 -9.48 -4.00 6.66
N SER A 75 -9.71 -3.01 5.80
CA SER A 75 -8.80 -2.70 4.70
C SER A 75 -7.45 -2.20 5.21
N LEU A 76 -6.37 -2.73 4.63
CA LEU A 76 -5.00 -2.36 4.94
C LEU A 76 -4.58 -1.10 4.18
N SER A 77 -3.63 -0.36 4.75
CA SER A 77 -3.10 0.88 4.20
C SER A 77 -1.58 0.82 4.02
N PHE A 78 -1.05 0.95 2.80
CA PHE A 78 0.40 0.84 2.55
C PHE A 78 1.21 2.05 3.04
N VAL A 79 0.54 3.07 3.59
CA VAL A 79 1.19 4.17 4.30
C VAL A 79 1.29 3.91 5.79
N LYS A 80 0.55 2.94 6.35
CA LYS A 80 0.69 2.53 7.74
C LYS A 80 1.79 1.47 7.85
N SER A 81 2.83 1.73 8.64
CA SER A 81 3.94 0.79 8.88
C SER A 81 3.53 -0.61 9.29
N ALA A 82 2.49 -0.75 10.11
CA ALA A 82 1.99 -2.05 10.54
C ALA A 82 1.37 -2.87 9.39
N ASP A 83 0.87 -2.19 8.35
CA ASP A 83 0.18 -2.79 7.21
C ASP A 83 1.12 -2.94 5.99
N LEU A 84 2.10 -2.04 5.83
CA LEU A 84 3.02 -2.00 4.68
C LEU A 84 3.75 -3.34 4.41
N PRO A 85 4.28 -4.08 5.41
CA PRO A 85 4.91 -5.38 5.17
C PRO A 85 4.01 -6.38 4.45
N PHE A 86 2.68 -6.30 4.65
CA PHE A 86 1.73 -7.16 3.93
C PHE A 86 1.65 -6.79 2.45
N PHE A 87 1.67 -5.50 2.11
CA PHE A 87 1.74 -5.06 0.70
C PHE A 87 3.06 -5.44 0.05
N GLU A 88 4.19 -5.26 0.75
CA GLU A 88 5.51 -5.63 0.22
C GLU A 88 5.61 -7.14 -0.04
N ALA A 89 5.11 -7.97 0.89
CA ALA A 89 5.04 -9.42 0.71
C ALA A 89 4.12 -9.79 -0.45
N PHE A 90 2.91 -9.21 -0.51
CA PHE A 90 1.92 -9.48 -1.56
C PHE A 90 2.46 -9.12 -2.95
N VAL A 91 3.06 -7.94 -3.11
CA VAL A 91 3.68 -7.50 -4.38
C VAL A 91 4.87 -8.38 -4.76
N SER A 92 5.71 -8.75 -3.78
CA SER A 92 6.85 -9.64 -4.04
C SER A 92 6.37 -11.00 -4.55
N TYR A 93 5.37 -11.59 -3.90
CA TYR A 93 4.80 -12.87 -4.30
C TYR A 93 4.09 -12.79 -5.65
N ALA A 94 3.30 -11.73 -5.90
CA ALA A 94 2.62 -11.51 -7.17
C ALA A 94 3.62 -11.42 -8.33
N SER A 95 4.69 -10.62 -8.16
CA SER A 95 5.75 -10.46 -9.16
C SER A 95 6.52 -11.77 -9.38
N GLN A 96 6.84 -12.51 -8.31
CA GLN A 96 7.47 -13.84 -8.40
C GLN A 96 6.59 -14.86 -9.14
N SER A 97 5.28 -14.78 -8.93
CA SER A 97 4.26 -15.66 -9.55
C SER A 97 3.84 -15.20 -10.96
N GLY A 98 4.52 -14.18 -11.49
CA GLY A 98 4.40 -13.79 -12.90
C GLY A 98 3.48 -12.61 -13.20
N ALA A 99 2.96 -11.91 -12.19
CA ALA A 99 2.35 -10.59 -12.43
C ALA A 99 3.40 -9.64 -13.00
N THR A 100 3.06 -8.94 -14.09
CA THR A 100 4.01 -8.10 -14.83
C THR A 100 3.71 -6.62 -14.70
N GLY A 101 2.48 -6.23 -14.40
CA GLY A 101 2.08 -4.84 -14.20
C GLY A 101 1.59 -4.62 -12.78
N ILE A 102 2.31 -3.82 -11.99
CA ILE A 102 1.89 -3.46 -10.62
C ILE A 102 2.00 -1.95 -10.42
N GLY A 103 0.94 -1.32 -9.92
CA GLY A 103 0.90 0.13 -9.69
C GLY A 103 0.34 0.48 -8.32
N ALA A 104 0.92 1.47 -7.65
CA ALA A 104 0.41 2.00 -6.38
C ALA A 104 0.93 3.41 -6.14
N GLY A 105 0.25 4.17 -5.29
CA GLY A 105 0.70 5.48 -4.86
C GLY A 105 -0.46 6.28 -4.27
N VAL A 106 -0.15 7.05 -3.21
CA VAL A 106 -1.14 7.92 -2.56
C VAL A 106 -1.75 8.89 -3.57
N ASP A 107 -0.91 9.54 -4.38
CA ASP A 107 -1.33 10.47 -5.44
C ASP A 107 -1.81 9.77 -6.73
N TYR A 108 -1.99 8.44 -6.70
CA TYR A 108 -2.48 7.66 -7.83
C TYR A 108 -3.85 7.03 -7.57
N MET A 109 -3.96 6.19 -6.53
CA MET A 109 -5.20 5.46 -6.20
C MET A 109 -5.50 5.50 -4.69
N GLY A 110 -4.88 6.44 -3.98
CA GLY A 110 -4.96 6.53 -2.52
C GLY A 110 -4.15 5.43 -1.82
N PRO A 111 -4.15 5.43 -0.48
CA PRO A 111 -3.27 4.58 0.33
C PRO A 111 -3.69 3.12 0.46
N LEU A 112 -4.91 2.77 0.01
CA LEU A 112 -5.50 1.44 0.21
C LEU A 112 -5.45 0.55 -1.03
N THR A 113 -5.33 1.17 -2.21
CA THR A 113 -5.57 0.50 -3.49
C THR A 113 -4.28 0.29 -4.25
N ILE A 114 -4.07 -0.94 -4.72
CA ILE A 114 -3.00 -1.28 -5.66
C ILE A 114 -3.59 -1.87 -6.95
N HIS A 115 -2.88 -1.69 -8.06
CA HIS A 115 -3.16 -2.34 -9.33
C HIS A 115 -2.27 -3.57 -9.45
N VAL A 116 -2.84 -4.71 -9.84
CA VAL A 116 -2.10 -5.94 -10.14
C VAL A 116 -2.65 -6.56 -11.41
N GLY A 117 -1.78 -6.94 -12.33
CA GLY A 117 -2.18 -7.61 -13.56
C GLY A 117 -1.03 -8.03 -14.44
N TYR A 118 -1.40 -8.42 -15.65
CA TYR A 118 -0.50 -8.87 -16.71
C TYR A 118 -0.32 -7.79 -17.79
N GLY A 119 0.40 -8.14 -18.85
CA GLY A 119 0.73 -7.26 -19.99
C GLY A 119 2.21 -6.91 -20.03
N ALA A 120 2.55 -5.79 -20.69
CA ALA A 120 3.92 -5.29 -20.72
C ALA A 120 4.43 -5.05 -19.29
N GLU A 121 5.66 -5.46 -19.02
CA GLU A 121 6.24 -5.35 -17.68
C GLU A 121 6.42 -3.90 -17.28
N ALA A 122 5.83 -3.49 -16.15
CA ALA A 122 5.94 -2.14 -15.63
C ALA A 122 5.60 -2.05 -14.15
N VAL A 123 6.25 -1.10 -13.47
CA VAL A 123 5.87 -0.60 -12.15
C VAL A 123 5.62 0.89 -12.25
N TRP A 124 4.55 1.39 -11.64
CA TRP A 124 4.20 2.81 -11.72
C TRP A 124 3.51 3.38 -10.49
N GLY A 125 3.58 4.70 -10.35
CA GLY A 125 2.72 5.49 -9.47
C GLY A 125 1.90 6.50 -10.27
N ALA A 126 1.75 7.71 -9.72
CA ALA A 126 0.93 8.77 -10.30
C ALA A 126 1.29 9.05 -11.77
N GLY A 127 0.27 9.20 -12.62
CA GLY A 127 0.44 9.43 -14.06
C GLY A 127 1.00 8.25 -14.85
N GLY A 128 1.03 7.04 -14.27
CA GLY A 128 1.52 5.84 -14.96
C GLY A 128 3.04 5.79 -15.15
N LYS A 129 3.79 6.50 -14.30
CA LYS A 129 5.25 6.64 -14.43
C LYS A 129 6.00 5.81 -13.38
N LEU A 130 7.15 5.26 -13.76
CA LEU A 130 8.05 4.57 -12.82
C LEU A 130 8.63 5.52 -11.77
N GLY A 131 9.00 6.75 -12.16
CA GLY A 131 9.63 7.72 -11.26
C GLY A 131 8.72 8.21 -10.12
N THR A 132 7.41 8.03 -10.25
CA THR A 132 6.41 8.37 -9.23
C THR A 132 5.95 7.16 -8.42
N ALA A 133 6.46 5.97 -8.73
CA ALA A 133 6.17 4.76 -7.95
C ALA A 133 6.87 4.83 -6.58
N PRO A 134 6.14 4.57 -5.47
CA PRO A 134 6.73 4.50 -4.14
C PRO A 134 7.94 3.55 -4.09
N LYS A 135 8.93 3.86 -3.25
CA LYS A 135 10.16 3.05 -3.15
C LYS A 135 9.83 1.60 -2.74
N TRP A 136 8.98 1.41 -1.74
CA TRP A 136 8.54 0.08 -1.27
C TRP A 136 7.99 -0.76 -2.42
N LEU A 137 7.20 -0.17 -3.33
CA LEU A 137 6.58 -0.86 -4.45
C LEU A 137 7.64 -1.33 -5.46
N ARG A 138 8.56 -0.43 -5.81
CA ARG A 138 9.66 -0.74 -6.75
C ARG A 138 10.55 -1.85 -6.20
N ASP A 139 10.89 -1.77 -4.93
CA ASP A 139 11.76 -2.75 -4.27
C ASP A 139 11.08 -4.13 -4.15
N ALA A 140 9.81 -4.16 -3.71
CA ALA A 140 9.03 -5.40 -3.62
C ALA A 140 8.84 -6.07 -4.98
N PHE A 141 8.51 -5.29 -6.01
CA PHE A 141 8.38 -5.82 -7.37
C PHE A 141 9.70 -6.40 -7.88
N ALA A 142 10.82 -5.70 -7.67
CA ALA A 142 12.15 -6.16 -8.06
C ALA A 142 12.57 -7.43 -7.30
N LYS A 143 12.29 -7.49 -5.98
CA LYS A 143 12.53 -8.65 -5.12
C LYS A 143 11.80 -9.89 -5.65
N GLY A 144 10.52 -9.75 -5.99
CA GLY A 144 9.74 -10.84 -6.60
C GLY A 144 10.24 -11.24 -7.98
N ARG A 145 10.53 -10.25 -8.84
CA ARG A 145 11.00 -10.46 -10.21
C ARG A 145 12.30 -11.25 -10.25
N ALA A 146 13.24 -10.95 -9.35
CA ALA A 146 14.52 -11.64 -9.25
C ALA A 146 14.39 -13.14 -8.86
N ARG A 147 13.22 -13.55 -8.35
CA ARG A 147 12.94 -14.91 -7.88
C ARG A 147 11.96 -15.66 -8.78
N ARG A 148 11.55 -15.09 -9.91
CA ARG A 148 10.63 -15.76 -10.85
C ARG A 148 11.18 -17.13 -11.25
N GLY A 149 10.31 -18.13 -11.21
CA GLY A 149 10.65 -19.52 -11.53
C GLY A 149 11.40 -20.28 -10.43
N GLN A 150 11.76 -19.63 -9.32
CA GLN A 150 12.24 -20.32 -8.13
C GLN A 150 11.06 -20.87 -7.33
N ALA A 151 11.27 -21.99 -6.64
CA ALA A 151 10.32 -22.49 -5.67
C ALA A 151 9.97 -21.39 -4.67
N LEU A 152 8.68 -21.28 -4.34
CA LEU A 152 8.21 -20.35 -3.33
C LEU A 152 8.75 -20.83 -1.97
N ALA A 153 9.89 -20.29 -1.55
CA ALA A 153 10.26 -20.32 -0.14
C ALA A 153 9.15 -19.59 0.64
N PRO A 154 8.96 -19.87 1.95
CA PRO A 154 8.20 -18.96 2.80
C PRO A 154 8.84 -17.58 2.63
N LEU A 155 8.21 -16.70 1.85
CA LEU A 155 8.60 -15.30 1.82
C LEU A 155 8.49 -14.79 3.26
N ASP A 156 9.17 -13.69 3.59
CA ASP A 156 9.10 -12.97 4.86
C ASP A 156 7.64 -12.56 5.16
N THR A 157 6.81 -13.54 5.45
CA THR A 157 5.37 -13.44 5.57
C THR A 157 5.18 -12.81 6.92
N PRO A 158 4.58 -11.60 6.98
CA PRO A 158 4.32 -10.99 8.27
C PRO A 158 3.45 -11.96 9.08
N LEU A 159 4.00 -12.47 10.18
CA LEU A 159 3.23 -13.32 11.08
C LEU A 159 2.08 -12.47 11.63
N ARG A 160 0.83 -12.95 11.47
CA ARG A 160 -0.35 -12.34 12.09
C ARG A 160 -0.26 -12.26 13.63
N SER A 161 0.72 -12.94 14.23
CA SER A 161 0.97 -12.99 15.68
C SER A 161 2.46 -12.82 16.07
N GLY A 162 3.29 -12.23 15.20
CA GLY A 162 4.61 -11.73 15.62
C GLY A 162 4.45 -10.47 16.49
N PRO A 163 5.46 -10.06 17.29
CA PRO A 163 5.35 -8.82 18.06
C PRO A 163 4.92 -7.74 17.09
N ALA A 164 3.83 -7.03 17.42
CA ALA A 164 3.27 -5.99 16.58
C ALA A 164 4.43 -5.16 16.02
N MET A 165 4.69 -5.28 14.71
CA MET A 165 5.54 -4.33 14.00
C MET A 165 5.04 -2.97 14.46
N PRO A 166 5.90 -2.16 15.10
CA PRO A 166 5.39 -1.24 16.10
C PRO A 166 4.42 -0.30 15.41
N SER A 167 3.12 -0.50 15.70
CA SER A 167 2.06 0.32 15.17
C SER A 167 2.36 1.73 15.61
N SER A 168 1.93 2.71 14.82
CA SER A 168 2.02 4.11 15.19
C SER A 168 1.65 4.26 16.69
N THR A 169 2.63 4.70 17.48
CA THR A 169 2.51 4.71 18.94
C THR A 169 1.94 6.05 19.34
N ALA A 170 0.89 6.04 20.16
CA ALA A 170 0.30 7.27 20.65
C ALA A 170 1.30 8.00 21.57
N HIS A 171 1.54 9.26 21.27
CA HIS A 171 2.38 10.16 22.03
C HIS A 171 1.62 11.45 22.31
N ILE A 172 2.07 12.18 23.33
CA ILE A 172 1.57 13.50 23.68
C ILE A 172 2.69 14.52 23.50
N VAL A 173 2.35 15.68 22.94
CA VAL A 173 3.28 16.80 22.80
C VAL A 173 3.56 17.43 24.17
N VAL A 174 4.82 17.39 24.61
CA VAL A 174 5.25 17.97 25.91
C VAL A 174 5.99 19.31 25.76
N ALA A 175 6.08 19.85 24.54
CA ALA A 175 6.66 21.19 24.31
C ALA A 175 5.73 22.31 24.81
N ARG A 176 6.16 23.04 25.84
CA ARG A 176 5.41 24.18 26.44
C ARG A 176 4.94 25.23 25.43
N GLY A 177 5.75 25.53 24.40
CA GLY A 177 5.44 26.51 23.36
C GLY A 177 4.73 25.95 22.13
N GLY A 178 4.34 24.67 22.17
CA GLY A 178 3.93 23.89 21.00
C GLY A 178 5.12 23.35 20.20
N LEU A 179 4.85 22.42 19.30
CA LEU A 179 5.85 21.68 18.52
C LEU A 179 5.62 21.90 17.03
N ASN A 180 6.66 22.35 16.30
CA ASN A 180 6.57 22.58 14.86
C ASN A 180 6.55 21.24 14.11
N VAL A 181 5.60 21.11 13.17
CA VAL A 181 5.55 20.04 12.16
C VAL A 181 6.29 20.53 10.93
N ARG A 182 7.23 19.74 10.42
CA ARG A 182 8.09 20.09 9.29
C ARG A 182 7.90 19.13 8.12
N ALA A 183 8.13 19.63 6.91
CA ALA A 183 8.02 18.84 5.67
C ALA A 183 9.06 17.71 5.58
N GLY A 184 10.14 17.78 6.38
CA GLY A 184 11.22 16.79 6.38
C GLY A 184 11.93 16.71 7.74
N PRO A 185 12.76 15.67 7.96
CA PRO A 185 13.40 15.38 9.24
C PRO A 185 14.66 16.26 9.48
N SER A 186 14.49 17.59 9.47
CA SER A 186 15.57 18.57 9.67
C SER A 186 15.04 19.88 10.22
N THR A 187 15.88 20.61 10.97
CA THR A 187 15.58 21.99 11.42
C THR A 187 15.49 22.98 10.27
N GLU A 188 16.11 22.66 9.13
CA GLU A 188 16.09 23.49 7.92
C GLU A 188 14.88 23.19 7.02
N ALA A 189 14.15 22.10 7.27
CA ALA A 189 12.97 21.76 6.48
C ALA A 189 11.83 22.77 6.76
N PRO A 190 11.04 23.17 5.74
CA PRO A 190 9.92 24.09 5.93
C PRO A 190 8.95 23.65 7.03
N ILE A 191 8.45 24.60 7.82
CA ILE A 191 7.38 24.36 8.79
C ILE A 191 6.06 24.28 8.01
N VAL A 192 5.35 23.17 8.17
CA VAL A 192 4.05 22.90 7.53
C VAL A 192 2.89 22.93 8.52
N GLY A 193 3.18 22.95 9.81
CA GLY A 193 2.17 23.02 10.86
C GLY A 193 2.77 23.24 12.24
N LYS A 194 1.90 23.33 13.25
CA LYS A 194 2.29 23.46 14.65
C LYS A 194 1.27 22.77 15.55
N LEU A 195 1.76 21.97 16.48
CA LEU A 195 0.97 21.23 17.47
C LEU A 195 0.97 21.94 18.82
N ALA A 196 -0.15 21.90 19.52
CA ALA A 196 -0.26 22.42 20.88
C ALA A 196 0.31 21.43 21.91
N ALA A 197 0.72 21.93 23.08
CA ALA A 197 1.05 21.09 24.22
C ALA A 197 -0.18 20.25 24.63
N GLY A 198 0.03 18.98 24.98
CA GLY A 198 -1.05 18.05 25.33
C GLY A 198 -1.75 17.40 24.13
N MET A 199 -1.40 17.77 22.89
CA MET A 199 -2.01 17.17 21.70
C MET A 199 -1.52 15.73 21.50
N HIS A 200 -2.46 14.83 21.20
CA HIS A 200 -2.17 13.45 20.83
C HIS A 200 -1.64 13.38 19.40
N VAL A 201 -0.62 12.56 19.19
CA VAL A 201 -0.05 12.26 17.86
C VAL A 201 0.25 10.77 17.76
N TRP A 202 0.11 10.23 16.56
CA TRP A 202 0.54 8.87 16.26
C TRP A 202 1.88 8.92 15.56
N CYS A 203 2.84 8.21 16.15
CA CYS A 203 4.24 8.29 15.78
C CYS A 203 4.70 6.98 15.17
N ASP A 204 5.20 7.01 13.93
CA ASP A 204 5.69 5.82 13.26
C ASP A 204 7.12 5.45 13.71
N PRO A 205 7.32 4.30 14.36
CA PRO A 205 8.62 3.88 14.88
C PRO A 205 9.57 3.31 13.81
N LEU A 206 9.07 2.94 12.62
CA LEU A 206 9.90 2.46 11.50
C LEU A 206 10.41 3.61 10.62
N GLU A 207 9.75 4.78 10.66
CA GLU A 207 10.15 5.97 9.90
C GLU A 207 10.91 7.01 10.72
N ARG A 208 11.62 6.56 11.76
CA ARG A 208 12.50 7.42 12.53
C ARG A 208 13.76 7.75 11.74
N THR A 209 13.94 9.03 11.40
CA THR A 209 15.21 9.53 10.84
C THR A 209 15.94 10.32 11.93
N ASN A 210 17.00 9.73 12.51
CA ASN A 210 17.70 10.29 13.67
C ASN A 210 16.76 10.53 14.88
N ALA A 211 16.57 11.79 15.27
CA ALA A 211 15.66 12.19 16.35
C ALA A 211 14.31 12.71 15.82
N TRP A 212 14.07 12.67 14.51
CA TRP A 212 12.82 13.10 13.90
C TRP A 212 11.87 11.92 13.72
N TRP A 213 10.61 12.18 14.07
CA TRP A 213 9.52 11.24 13.99
C TRP A 213 8.53 11.73 12.95
N ARG A 214 8.14 10.85 12.04
CA ARG A 214 7.01 11.09 11.15
C ARG A 214 5.72 10.88 11.94
N ILE A 215 4.76 11.79 11.76
CA ILE A 215 3.52 11.79 12.52
C ILE A 215 2.29 11.73 11.63
N ASP A 216 1.25 11.14 12.19
CA ASP A 216 -0.11 11.10 11.70
C ASP A 216 -1.00 11.63 12.84
N LEU A 217 -1.76 12.70 12.57
CA LEU A 217 -2.63 13.35 13.54
C LEU A 217 -4.01 12.70 13.64
N GLN A 218 -4.40 11.92 12.63
CA GLN A 218 -5.75 11.35 12.50
C GLN A 218 -5.76 9.83 12.67
N ASN A 219 -4.57 9.21 12.70
CA ASN A 219 -4.36 7.76 12.68
C ASN A 219 -5.03 7.07 11.48
N ASP A 220 -5.13 7.77 10.36
CA ASP A 220 -5.73 7.29 9.11
C ASP A 220 -4.68 6.78 8.10
N GLY A 221 -3.40 6.86 8.49
CA GLY A 221 -2.23 6.50 7.69
C GLY A 221 -1.69 7.66 6.85
N LEU A 222 -2.35 8.82 6.80
CA LEU A 222 -1.84 9.97 6.08
C LEU A 222 -0.90 10.78 6.99
N TYR A 223 0.30 11.04 6.50
CA TYR A 223 1.31 11.72 7.30
C TYR A 223 1.22 13.24 7.18
N ASP A 224 1.15 13.93 8.32
CA ASP A 224 1.11 15.39 8.40
C ASP A 224 2.51 16.03 8.35
N GLY A 225 3.55 15.25 8.63
CA GLY A 225 4.95 15.67 8.52
C GLY A 225 5.85 15.06 9.58
N PHE A 226 6.92 15.78 9.93
CA PHE A 226 7.94 15.36 10.88
C PHE A 226 8.01 16.29 12.08
N VAL A 227 8.19 15.73 13.27
CA VAL A 227 8.44 16.47 14.51
C VAL A 227 9.70 15.95 15.21
N PHE A 228 10.30 16.78 16.05
CA PHE A 228 11.48 16.36 16.82
C PHE A 228 11.04 15.58 18.07
N GLY A 229 11.46 14.32 18.15
CA GLY A 229 10.95 13.35 19.13
C GLY A 229 11.25 13.67 20.60
N ALA A 230 12.25 14.51 20.89
CA ALA A 230 12.55 14.91 22.26
C ALA A 230 11.43 15.72 22.93
N TYR A 231 10.45 16.19 22.16
CA TYR A 231 9.27 16.91 22.62
C TYR A 231 7.99 16.06 22.63
N LEU A 232 8.14 14.74 22.52
CA LEU A 232 7.06 13.77 22.62
C LEU A 232 7.28 12.88 23.84
N ALA A 233 6.20 12.59 24.57
CA ALA A 233 6.17 11.58 25.61
C ALA A 233 5.16 10.49 25.23
N PRO A 234 5.37 9.22 25.62
CA PRO A 234 4.34 8.19 25.48
C PRO A 234 3.02 8.67 26.11
N ALA A 235 1.90 8.44 25.41
CA ALA A 235 0.57 8.76 25.90
C ALA A 235 0.09 7.79 26.98
#